data_AF-A0A645GLV4-F1
#
_entry.id   AF-A0A645GLV4-F1
#
_cell.length_a   1.000
_cell.length_b   1.000
_cell.length_c   1.000
_cell.angle_alpha   90.00
_cell.angle_beta   90.00
_cell.angle_gamma   90.00
#
_symmetry.space_group_name_H-M   'P 1'
#
loop_
_entity.id
_entity.type
_entity.pdbx_description
1 polymer ?
#
loop_
_entity_poly.entity_id
_entity_poly.type
_entity_poly.pdbx_seq_one_letter_code
_entity_poly.pdbx_strand_id
1 'polypeptide(L)'
;MRFPGGSAMTKRFSSSFKDKIKELGYGYIDWNISCGDGTSPVKPPEVYRDNVLNFVYDKKIICVLMHDYSKNTLLALPEIITGLEAKGYIFLPLFYESTMIKK
;
A
#
# COMPACT_ATOMS: atom_id res chain seq x y z
N MET A 1 7.95 -5.11 7.97
CA MET A 1 7.39 -3.89 8.60
C MET A 1 7.07 -2.83 7.56
N ARG A 2 6.33 -1.77 7.93
CA ARG A 2 6.09 -0.58 7.09
C ARG A 2 6.47 0.66 7.88
N PHE A 3 7.28 1.55 7.29
CA PHE A 3 7.65 2.80 7.94
C PHE A 3 6.47 3.78 7.95
N PRO A 4 6.24 4.52 9.06
CA PRO A 4 5.27 5.63 9.06
C PRO A 4 5.62 6.65 7.98
N GLY A 5 4.65 6.95 7.11
CA GLY A 5 4.85 7.84 5.96
C GLY A 5 5.73 7.27 4.83
N GLY A 6 6.12 5.98 4.90
CA GLY A 6 6.91 5.30 3.89
C GLY A 6 8.42 5.42 4.08
N SER A 7 9.18 4.52 3.46
CA SER A 7 10.62 4.38 3.67
C SER A 7 11.45 5.58 3.18
N ALA A 8 10.85 6.49 2.41
CA ALA A 8 11.48 7.76 2.04
C ALA A 8 11.60 8.71 3.24
N MET A 9 10.68 8.62 4.21
CA MET A 9 10.64 9.48 5.39
C MET A 9 11.76 9.19 6.37
N THR A 10 12.38 8.00 6.32
CA THR A 10 13.49 7.66 7.22
C THR A 10 14.65 8.63 7.06
N LYS A 11 14.88 9.19 5.86
CA LYS A 11 15.93 10.18 5.60
C LYS A 11 15.79 11.46 6.42
N ARG A 12 14.58 11.78 6.90
CA ARG A 12 14.33 12.93 7.79
C ARG A 12 14.80 12.69 9.22
N PHE A 13 15.02 11.42 9.60
CA PHE A 13 15.38 11.03 10.96
C PHE A 13 16.80 10.45 11.02
N SER A 14 17.08 9.42 10.22
CA SER A 14 18.42 8.85 10.06
C SER A 14 18.51 7.98 8.80
N SER A 15 19.63 8.05 8.10
CA SER A 15 19.96 7.12 7.01
C SER A 15 20.18 5.68 7.51
N SER A 16 20.59 5.49 8.76
CA SER A 16 20.94 4.17 9.33
C SER A 16 19.75 3.28 9.69
N PHE A 17 18.51 3.81 9.68
CA PHE A 17 17.35 3.01 10.09
C PHE A 17 17.15 1.76 9.25
N LYS A 18 17.39 1.85 7.94
CA LYS A 18 17.21 0.73 7.02
C LYS A 18 18.23 -0.37 7.29
N ASP A 19 19.48 0.01 7.54
CA ASP A 19 20.54 -0.92 7.89
C ASP A 19 20.24 -1.58 9.25
N LYS A 20 19.74 -0.80 10.22
CA LYS A 20 19.47 -1.35 11.54
C LYS A 20 18.33 -2.36 11.55
N ILE A 21 17.24 -2.12 10.82
CA ILE A 21 16.15 -3.11 10.74
C ILE A 21 16.59 -4.37 10.00
N LYS A 22 17.49 -4.24 9.01
CA LYS A 22 18.08 -5.37 8.29
C LYS A 22 18.97 -6.23 9.20
N GLU A 23 19.84 -5.61 10.01
CA GLU A 23 20.64 -6.30 11.03
C GLU A 23 19.77 -7.10 12.01
N LEU A 24 18.58 -6.59 12.33
CA LEU A 24 17.61 -7.23 13.20
C LEU A 24 16.76 -8.30 12.49
N GLY A 25 17.01 -8.57 11.19
CA GLY A 25 16.29 -9.58 10.42
C GLY A 25 14.92 -9.13 9.89
N TYR A 26 14.59 -7.84 9.95
CA TYR A 26 13.34 -7.32 9.39
C TYR A 26 13.49 -6.90 7.93
N GLY A 27 12.49 -7.24 7.13
CA GLY A 27 12.26 -6.64 5.82
C GLY A 27 11.22 -5.52 5.92
N TYR A 28 11.19 -4.63 4.92
CA TYR A 28 10.19 -3.58 4.84
C TYR A 28 9.51 -3.50 3.48
N ILE A 29 8.29 -2.95 3.46
CA ILE A 29 7.51 -2.74 2.23
C ILE A 29 6.86 -1.36 2.24
N ASP A 30 6.92 -0.71 1.09
CA ASP A 30 6.18 0.51 0.81
C ASP A 30 4.84 0.16 0.14
N TRP A 31 4.42 0.93 -0.85
CA TRP A 31 3.27 0.69 -1.71
C TRP A 31 3.59 1.27 -3.09
N ASN A 32 2.92 0.77 -4.13
CA ASN A 32 3.04 1.31 -5.49
C ASN A 32 1.70 1.83 -6.04
N ILE A 33 0.62 1.68 -5.24
CA ILE A 33 -0.69 2.31 -5.45
C ILE A 33 -1.14 2.88 -4.10
N SER A 34 -1.73 4.06 -4.11
CA SER A 34 -2.35 4.68 -2.93
C SER A 34 -3.81 4.98 -3.24
N CYS A 35 -4.74 4.56 -2.38
CA CYS A 35 -6.15 4.95 -2.55
C CYS A 35 -6.36 6.43 -2.18
N GLY A 36 -5.43 7.05 -1.44
CA GLY A 36 -5.45 8.46 -1.08
C GLY A 36 -6.22 8.80 0.20
N ASP A 37 -6.62 7.80 0.98
CA ASP A 37 -7.40 7.96 2.22
C ASP A 37 -6.62 8.55 3.41
N GLY A 38 -5.29 8.59 3.32
CA GLY A 38 -4.42 9.29 4.27
C GLY A 38 -4.25 10.80 3.98
N THR A 39 -5.07 11.38 3.09
CA THR A 39 -4.98 12.80 2.70
C THR A 39 -6.17 13.61 3.23
N SER A 40 -5.95 14.91 3.44
CA SER A 40 -6.98 15.87 3.81
C SER A 40 -7.26 16.82 2.63
N PRO A 41 -8.53 17.17 2.35
CA PRO A 41 -9.75 16.73 3.04
C PRO A 41 -10.14 15.28 2.70
N VAL A 42 -10.98 14.69 3.56
CA VAL A 42 -11.59 13.37 3.32
C VAL A 42 -12.41 13.42 2.03
N LYS A 43 -12.27 12.39 1.18
CA LYS A 43 -12.95 12.29 -0.11
C LYS A 43 -14.05 11.22 -0.08
N PRO A 44 -15.04 11.29 -1.00
CA PRO A 44 -16.04 10.24 -1.15
C PRO A 44 -15.44 8.86 -1.47
N PRO A 45 -16.09 7.75 -1.07
CA PRO A 45 -15.61 6.38 -1.33
C PRO A 45 -15.23 6.11 -2.79
N GLU A 46 -15.98 6.69 -3.73
CA GLU A 46 -15.80 6.50 -5.18
C GLU A 46 -14.43 6.99 -5.64
N VAL A 47 -13.92 8.08 -5.04
CA VAL A 47 -12.59 8.60 -5.36
C VAL A 47 -11.50 7.62 -4.92
N TYR A 48 -11.67 6.95 -3.77
CA TYR A 48 -10.71 5.96 -3.30
C TYR A 48 -10.73 4.70 -4.15
N ARG A 49 -11.92 4.25 -4.58
CA ARG A 49 -12.07 3.17 -5.56
C ARG A 49 -11.35 3.51 -6.87
N ASP A 50 -11.62 4.68 -7.42
CA ASP A 50 -11.07 5.11 -8.72
C ASP A 50 -9.55 5.27 -8.67
N ASN A 51 -9.01 5.79 -7.56
CA ASN A 51 -7.56 5.87 -7.34
C ASN A 51 -6.87 4.49 -7.30
N VAL A 52 -7.58 3.43 -6.95
CA VAL A 52 -7.03 2.07 -7.06
C VAL A 52 -7.21 1.56 -8.48
N LEU A 53 -8.46 1.50 -8.98
CA LEU A 53 -8.79 0.80 -10.21
C LEU A 53 -8.23 1.45 -11.49
N ASN A 54 -7.95 2.75 -11.47
CA ASN A 54 -7.41 3.46 -12.63
C ASN A 54 -5.88 3.41 -12.74
N PHE A 55 -5.16 2.99 -11.69
CA PHE A 55 -3.68 3.07 -11.62
C PHE A 55 -2.98 1.71 -11.64
N VAL A 56 -3.71 0.64 -11.96
CA VAL A 56 -3.22 -0.76 -11.96
C VAL A 56 -2.64 -1.22 -13.31
N TYR A 57 -3.00 -0.58 -14.43
CA TYR A 57 -2.89 -1.15 -15.78
C TYR A 57 -1.51 -1.70 -16.20
N ASP A 58 -0.42 -1.11 -15.72
CA ASP A 58 0.96 -1.47 -16.08
C ASP A 58 1.66 -2.36 -15.03
N LYS A 59 0.98 -2.74 -13.95
CA LYS A 59 1.61 -3.38 -12.78
C LYS A 59 1.16 -4.83 -12.61
N LYS A 60 2.07 -5.78 -12.80
CA LYS A 60 1.82 -7.20 -12.52
C LYS A 60 1.64 -7.51 -11.03
N ILE A 61 2.35 -6.78 -10.17
CA ILE A 61 2.28 -6.91 -8.71
C ILE A 61 1.98 -5.54 -8.13
N ILE A 62 0.89 -5.45 -7.39
CA ILE A 62 0.45 -4.23 -6.72
C ILE A 62 0.47 -4.41 -5.21
N CYS A 63 0.88 -3.37 -4.50
CA CYS A 63 0.69 -3.21 -3.07
C CYS A 63 -0.03 -1.89 -2.88
N VAL A 64 -1.32 -2.00 -2.53
CA VAL A 64 -2.21 -0.85 -2.34
C VAL A 64 -2.08 -0.36 -0.89
N LEU A 65 -1.80 0.94 -0.70
CA LEU A 65 -1.91 1.58 0.60
C LEU A 65 -3.35 1.99 0.86
N MET A 66 -3.85 1.55 2.01
CA MET A 66 -5.17 1.83 2.58
C MET A 66 -5.04 1.93 4.10
N HIS A 67 -6.02 2.56 4.75
CA HIS A 67 -6.12 2.61 6.21
C HIS A 67 -7.48 2.08 6.69
N ASP A 68 -7.45 1.14 7.63
CA ASP A 68 -8.62 0.47 8.22
C ASP A 68 -9.45 1.38 9.13
N TYR A 69 -8.90 2.49 9.61
CA TYR A 69 -9.66 3.52 10.32
C TYR A 69 -10.57 4.35 9.39
N SER A 70 -10.39 4.30 8.06
CA SER A 70 -11.15 5.11 7.11
C SER A 70 -12.50 4.46 6.77
N LYS A 71 -13.60 5.04 7.28
CA LYS A 71 -14.98 4.61 6.94
C LYS A 71 -15.23 4.62 5.44
N ASN A 72 -14.74 5.64 4.72
CA ASN A 72 -14.95 5.74 3.28
C ASN A 72 -14.14 4.71 2.50
N THR A 73 -12.97 4.32 3.00
CA THR A 73 -12.20 3.22 2.43
C THR A 73 -12.91 1.88 2.65
N LEU A 74 -13.49 1.66 3.83
CA LEU A 74 -14.31 0.48 4.11
C LEU A 74 -15.51 0.38 3.15
N LEU A 75 -16.17 1.49 2.86
CA LEU A 75 -17.28 1.53 1.89
C LEU A 75 -16.83 1.24 0.45
N ALA A 76 -15.62 1.68 0.06
CA ALA A 76 -15.08 1.45 -1.28
C ALA A 76 -14.50 0.04 -1.48
N LEU A 77 -14.12 -0.65 -0.40
CA LEU A 77 -13.39 -1.91 -0.45
C LEU A 77 -14.09 -3.03 -1.26
N PRO A 78 -15.42 -3.24 -1.18
CA PRO A 78 -16.09 -4.27 -1.99
C PRO A 78 -15.94 -4.04 -3.50
N GLU A 79 -16.06 -2.80 -3.97
CA GLU A 79 -15.89 -2.46 -5.40
C GLU A 79 -14.43 -2.53 -5.83
N ILE A 80 -13.49 -2.23 -4.93
CA ILE A 80 -12.06 -2.39 -5.20
C ILE A 80 -11.72 -3.87 -5.38
N ILE A 81 -12.24 -4.75 -4.52
CA ILE A 81 -11.99 -6.19 -4.61
C ILE A 81 -12.52 -6.73 -5.93
N THR A 82 -13.81 -6.53 -6.20
CA THR A 82 -14.46 -7.03 -7.42
C THR A 82 -13.85 -6.42 -8.69
N GLY A 83 -13.49 -5.13 -8.67
CA GLY A 83 -12.83 -4.46 -9.79
C GLY A 83 -11.42 -4.97 -10.07
N LEU A 84 -10.66 -5.35 -9.04
CA LEU A 84 -9.33 -5.96 -9.18
C LEU A 84 -9.43 -7.41 -9.68
N GLU A 85 -10.37 -8.20 -9.15
CA GLU A 85 -10.64 -9.56 -9.64
C GLU A 85 -11.06 -9.56 -11.10
N ALA A 86 -11.94 -8.65 -11.52
CA ALA A 86 -12.36 -8.49 -12.92
C ALA A 86 -11.19 -8.09 -13.85
N LYS A 87 -10.13 -7.48 -13.32
CA LYS A 87 -8.89 -7.17 -14.05
C LYS A 87 -7.86 -8.31 -14.00
N GLY A 88 -8.20 -9.44 -13.39
CA GLY A 88 -7.35 -10.64 -13.33
C GLY A 88 -6.35 -10.66 -12.18
N TYR A 89 -6.49 -9.78 -11.17
CA TYR A 89 -5.67 -9.85 -9.97
C TYR A 89 -6.16 -10.93 -9.01
N ILE A 90 -5.21 -11.51 -8.29
CA ILE A 90 -5.47 -12.36 -7.12
C ILE A 90 -4.98 -11.64 -5.86
N PHE A 91 -5.67 -11.85 -4.74
CA PHE A 91 -5.28 -11.29 -3.45
C PHE A 91 -4.42 -12.28 -2.68
N LEU A 92 -3.23 -11.84 -2.25
CA LEU A 92 -2.30 -12.64 -1.47
C LEU A 92 -1.88 -11.89 -0.21
N PRO A 93 -1.71 -12.58 0.93
CA PRO A 93 -1.03 -12.00 2.07
C PRO A 93 0.45 -11.78 1.75
N LEU A 94 1.10 -10.91 2.51
CA LEU A 94 2.54 -10.71 2.42
C LEU A 94 3.28 -11.77 3.24
N PHE A 95 4.30 -12.35 2.63
CA PHE A 95 5.30 -13.20 3.28
C PHE A 95 6.66 -12.50 3.24
N TYR A 96 7.62 -12.94 4.05
CA TYR A 96 8.96 -12.34 4.05
C TYR A 96 9.69 -12.51 2.70
N GLU A 97 9.29 -13.54 1.95
CA GLU A 97 9.80 -13.91 0.64
C GLU A 97 9.08 -13.20 -0.51
N SER A 98 8.00 -12.46 -0.23
CA SER A 98 7.30 -11.70 -1.26
C SER A 98 8.24 -10.72 -1.98
N THR A 99 8.15 -10.67 -3.31
CA THR A 99 9.07 -9.92 -4.18
C THR A 99 9.15 -8.42 -3.88
N MET A 100 8.10 -7.85 -3.29
CA MET A 100 8.02 -6.43 -2.93
C MET A 100 8.67 -6.11 -1.58
N ILE A 101 9.10 -7.11 -0.81
CA ILE A 101 9.79 -6.93 0.48
C ILE A 101 11.26 -6.57 0.21
N LYS A 102 11.68 -5.43 0.73
CA LYS A 102 13.07 -4.98 0.73
C LYS A 102 13.78 -5.53 1.97
N LYS A 103 14.89 -6.24 1.74
CA LYS A 103 15.70 -6.92 2.74
C LYS A 103 17.01 -6.19 3.00
#